data_AF-C9S9X7-F1
#
_entry.id   AF-C9S9X7-F1
#
_cell.length_a   1.000
_cell.length_b   1.000
_cell.length_c   1.000
_cell.angle_alpha   90.00
_cell.angle_beta   90.00
_cell.angle_gamma   90.00
#
_symmetry.space_group_name_H-M   'P 1'
#
loop_
_entity.id
_entity.type
_entity.pdbx_description
1 polymer ?
#
loop_
_entity_poly.entity_id
_entity_poly.type
_entity_poly.pdbx_seq_one_letter_code
_entity_poly.pdbx_strand_id
1 'polypeptide(L)'
;MVGHYLLLRPKSPPPRLQRPASLKERWKAGLMGGLGQNETHRPGIPRQAGTSLGTSTRPPATAQRPGRLANDGMLIWRHPRVGRSCGKRVPLNQGISPEQAPWVVIDKTQQLVSQTKHNHTMMRRIATKAPRRVPLLKPRTTPISAPSLAARCLSTTPKMAKTPANPFSDVPADAFQLLSEANKVGEAEDALYESQIKEVEAWWRSPRYEGIKRPYSAADVVSKRGTQQQTYTSSLMARKLFNLIKERGAEGKPLHTMGAIDPVQMTQQAPHQEVLYISGWACSSLLTSTNEVSPDFGDYPYNTVPNQVQRLAKAQSMHDRKQWDARRKLTPEQRAKAPYTDYLRPIIADGDTGHGGLSAVLKLAKLFAENGAAAVHFEDQLHGGKKCGHLAGKVLVPVGEHINRLNAARFQWDVMGTENLVIARTDSESGKLISSAIDVRDHEFILGVADPSIEPLAETLQAMEARGRHRQRD
;
A
#
# COMPACT_ATOMS: atom_id res chain seq x y z
N MET A 1 1.17 24.36 21.18
CA MET A 1 2.52 23.98 20.70
C MET A 1 2.78 24.72 19.40
N VAL A 2 3.74 25.63 19.39
CA VAL A 2 4.25 26.19 18.12
C VAL A 2 5.28 25.19 17.60
N GLY A 3 4.96 24.50 16.50
CA GLY A 3 5.90 23.58 15.86
C GLY A 3 6.97 24.37 15.11
N HIS A 4 8.25 24.15 15.44
CA HIS A 4 9.34 24.70 14.65
C HIS A 4 9.43 23.91 13.33
N TYR A 5 9.13 24.58 12.22
CA TYR A 5 9.21 24.02 10.87
C TYR A 5 10.20 24.83 10.04
N LEU A 6 10.98 24.15 9.20
CA LEU A 6 11.97 24.80 8.33
C LEU A 6 11.38 24.98 6.93
N LEU A 7 11.73 26.09 6.26
CA LEU A 7 11.21 26.39 4.91
C LEU A 7 11.91 25.54 3.83
N LEU A 8 11.16 25.11 2.83
CA LEU A 8 11.66 24.33 1.69
C LEU A 8 11.62 25.09 0.37
N ARG A 9 12.69 24.94 -0.43
CA ARG A 9 12.75 25.37 -1.82
C ARG A 9 11.93 24.41 -2.70
N PRO A 10 11.05 24.89 -3.59
CA PRO A 10 10.41 24.02 -4.58
C PRO A 10 11.45 23.35 -5.47
N LYS A 11 11.28 22.05 -5.73
CA LYS A 11 12.12 21.32 -6.67
C LYS A 11 11.90 21.87 -8.08
N SER A 12 12.96 22.36 -8.73
CA SER A 12 12.90 22.75 -10.14
C SER A 12 12.42 21.57 -10.98
N PRO A 13 11.51 21.76 -11.94
CA PRO A 13 11.12 20.66 -12.83
C PRO A 13 12.35 20.17 -13.59
N PRO A 14 12.49 18.85 -13.84
CA PRO A 14 13.58 18.35 -14.66
C PRO A 14 13.54 19.03 -16.04
N PRO A 15 14.71 19.26 -16.68
CA PRO A 15 14.76 19.84 -18.01
C PRO A 15 13.84 19.04 -18.94
N ARG A 16 13.05 19.74 -19.76
CA ARG A 16 12.19 19.06 -20.73
C ARG A 16 13.08 18.26 -21.67
N LEU A 17 12.95 16.94 -21.64
CA LEU A 17 13.27 16.11 -22.80
C LEU A 17 12.54 16.74 -23.99
N GLN A 18 13.32 17.29 -24.93
CA GLN A 18 12.78 17.80 -26.17
C GLN A 18 12.06 16.63 -26.86
N ARG A 19 10.78 16.83 -27.19
CA ARG A 19 10.08 15.83 -28.01
C ARG A 19 10.80 15.74 -29.35
N PRO A 20 11.07 14.55 -29.90
CA PRO A 20 11.36 14.45 -31.32
C PRO A 20 10.19 15.08 -32.08
N ALA A 21 10.50 15.89 -33.10
CA ALA A 21 9.51 16.62 -33.87
C ALA A 21 8.41 15.68 -34.40
N SER A 22 7.15 16.07 -34.23
CA SER A 22 6.04 15.23 -34.65
C SER A 22 5.96 15.13 -36.17
N LEU A 23 5.48 14.01 -36.71
CA LEU A 23 5.33 13.79 -38.16
C LEU A 23 4.48 14.84 -38.91
N LYS A 24 3.80 15.77 -38.20
CA LYS A 24 3.06 16.88 -38.80
C LYS A 24 3.92 18.01 -39.38
N GLU A 25 5.22 18.07 -39.08
CA GLU A 25 6.11 19.12 -39.64
C GLU A 25 6.75 18.74 -40.99
N ARG A 26 6.59 17.50 -41.47
CA ARG A 26 7.09 17.05 -42.78
C ARG A 26 6.17 17.36 -43.98
N TRP A 27 5.02 18.00 -43.76
CA TRP A 27 4.02 18.31 -44.80
C TRP A 27 3.85 19.82 -45.11
N LYS A 28 4.85 20.65 -44.77
CA LYS A 28 4.88 22.09 -45.10
C LYS A 28 6.15 22.58 -45.83
N ALA A 29 7.00 21.66 -46.28
CA ALA A 29 8.24 21.96 -47.02
C ALA A 29 8.31 21.18 -48.35
N GLY A 30 7.22 21.24 -49.13
CA GLY A 30 7.06 20.42 -50.34
C GLY A 30 6.13 21.04 -51.37
N LEU A 31 6.28 22.34 -51.65
CA LEU A 31 5.63 23.06 -52.75
C LEU A 31 6.30 24.43 -52.95
N MET A 32 7.38 24.46 -53.75
CA MET A 32 7.90 25.59 -54.54
C MET A 32 9.29 25.22 -55.09
N GLY A 33 9.56 25.54 -56.36
CA GLY A 33 10.89 25.40 -56.97
C GLY A 33 11.11 24.08 -57.72
N GLY A 34 10.60 23.99 -58.96
CA GLY A 34 11.20 23.13 -59.97
C GLY A 34 12.10 23.95 -60.89
N LEU A 35 13.18 23.36 -61.40
CA LEU A 35 13.82 23.60 -62.72
C LEU A 35 15.20 22.90 -62.77
N GLY A 36 15.52 22.28 -63.91
CA GLY A 36 16.92 22.04 -64.33
C GLY A 36 17.46 20.60 -64.29
N GLN A 37 17.35 19.91 -65.44
CA GLN A 37 18.41 19.12 -66.14
C GLN A 37 19.08 17.92 -65.41
N ASN A 38 19.02 16.72 -65.99
CA ASN A 38 20.08 16.03 -66.79
C ASN A 38 21.41 15.80 -66.01
N GLU A 39 22.09 14.65 -66.04
CA GLU A 39 21.94 13.44 -66.85
C GLU A 39 22.77 12.25 -66.27
N THR A 40 22.38 11.01 -66.60
CA THR A 40 23.24 9.80 -66.77
C THR A 40 24.05 9.11 -65.64
N HIS A 41 24.09 7.77 -65.79
CA HIS A 41 25.15 6.80 -65.46
C HIS A 41 25.48 6.30 -64.02
N ARG A 42 24.85 5.15 -63.70
CA ARG A 42 25.46 3.94 -63.10
C ARG A 42 26.69 3.41 -63.92
N PRO A 43 27.43 2.34 -63.49
CA PRO A 43 27.56 1.66 -62.17
C PRO A 43 29.04 1.39 -61.76
N GLY A 44 29.28 0.74 -60.60
CA GLY A 44 30.59 0.15 -60.30
C GLY A 44 30.75 -0.54 -58.92
N ILE A 45 30.58 -1.86 -58.87
CA ILE A 45 30.97 -2.79 -57.79
C ILE A 45 31.91 -3.80 -58.50
N PRO A 46 33.12 -4.18 -58.02
CA PRO A 46 33.18 -5.23 -56.98
C PRO A 46 34.45 -5.44 -56.10
N ARG A 47 34.26 -6.30 -55.08
CA ARG A 47 35.20 -7.30 -54.50
C ARG A 47 36.36 -6.80 -53.60
N GLN A 48 36.38 -7.25 -52.34
CA GLN A 48 37.11 -8.43 -51.79
C GLN A 48 38.64 -8.26 -51.83
N ALA A 49 39.47 -8.74 -50.92
CA ALA A 49 39.40 -9.31 -49.57
C ALA A 49 40.87 -9.69 -49.29
N GLY A 50 41.43 -9.43 -48.11
CA GLY A 50 42.86 -9.69 -47.87
C GLY A 50 43.25 -9.68 -46.40
N THR A 51 43.47 -10.86 -45.85
CA THR A 51 43.97 -11.11 -44.49
C THR A 51 45.49 -11.23 -44.47
N SER A 52 46.19 -10.64 -43.48
CA SER A 52 47.00 -11.41 -42.50
C SER A 52 47.96 -10.55 -41.65
N LEU A 53 48.07 -10.93 -40.37
CA LEU A 53 49.27 -11.01 -39.48
C LEU A 53 50.38 -9.92 -39.51
N GLY A 54 50.75 -9.42 -38.32
CA GLY A 54 52.08 -8.80 -38.13
C GLY A 54 52.32 -7.91 -36.89
N THR A 55 52.56 -8.51 -35.73
CA THR A 55 53.46 -8.04 -34.64
C THR A 55 53.49 -6.58 -34.12
N SER A 56 53.16 -6.45 -32.82
CA SER A 56 53.93 -5.73 -31.79
C SER A 56 54.33 -4.24 -31.94
N THR A 57 53.68 -3.37 -31.15
CA THR A 57 54.30 -2.67 -29.99
C THR A 57 53.26 -1.82 -29.23
N ARG A 58 53.49 -1.56 -27.93
CA ARG A 58 52.55 -0.82 -27.05
C ARG A 58 52.69 0.72 -27.18
N PRO A 59 51.59 1.49 -27.22
CA PRO A 59 51.58 2.90 -26.85
C PRO A 59 51.20 3.11 -25.35
N PRO A 60 51.45 4.31 -24.77
CA PRO A 60 51.24 4.58 -23.35
C PRO A 60 49.79 4.87 -22.93
N ALA A 61 49.56 4.90 -21.62
CA ALA A 61 48.25 4.86 -20.99
C ALA A 61 47.40 6.14 -21.13
N THR A 62 46.11 5.95 -21.41
CA THR A 62 45.02 6.86 -21.00
C THR A 62 43.89 6.05 -20.36
N ALA A 63 43.55 6.37 -19.12
CA ALA A 63 42.58 5.59 -18.34
C ALA A 63 41.14 5.99 -18.68
N GLN A 64 40.46 5.17 -19.50
CA GLN A 64 39.01 5.24 -19.63
C GLN A 64 38.32 4.57 -18.43
N ARG A 65 37.40 5.28 -17.77
CA ARG A 65 36.44 4.66 -16.83
C ARG A 65 35.24 4.13 -17.62
N PRO A 66 34.78 2.88 -17.39
CA PRO A 66 33.61 2.36 -18.09
C PRO A 66 32.32 3.02 -17.58
N GLY A 67 31.39 3.29 -18.50
CA GLY A 67 30.11 3.92 -18.18
C GLY A 67 29.17 3.02 -17.38
N ARG A 68 28.38 3.62 -16.48
CA ARG A 68 27.19 2.98 -15.91
C ARG A 68 25.97 3.31 -16.75
N LEU A 69 25.32 2.28 -17.29
CA LEU A 69 23.94 2.35 -17.74
C LEU A 69 23.04 2.55 -16.51
N ALA A 70 22.39 3.70 -16.41
CA ALA A 70 21.37 3.98 -15.39
C ALA A 70 19.98 3.59 -15.92
N ASN A 71 19.50 2.40 -15.56
CA ASN A 71 18.12 1.98 -15.75
C ASN A 71 17.25 2.43 -14.57
N ASP A 72 17.01 3.74 -14.43
CA ASP A 72 16.11 4.29 -13.41
C ASP A 72 14.68 4.45 -13.96
N GLY A 73 13.94 3.34 -13.99
CA GLY A 73 12.52 3.29 -14.33
C GLY A 73 11.62 3.84 -13.23
N MET A 74 11.71 5.14 -12.91
CA MET A 74 10.82 5.79 -11.93
C MET A 74 9.49 6.20 -12.58
N LEU A 75 8.40 5.47 -12.29
CA LEU A 75 7.05 5.86 -12.71
C LEU A 75 6.60 7.13 -11.97
N ILE A 76 6.51 8.25 -12.67
CA ILE A 76 5.97 9.52 -12.16
C ILE A 76 4.49 9.61 -12.54
N TRP A 77 3.61 9.54 -11.54
CA TRP A 77 2.18 9.80 -11.71
C TRP A 77 1.94 11.31 -11.90
N ARG A 78 1.08 11.68 -12.86
CA ARG A 78 0.72 13.09 -13.13
C ARG A 78 -0.79 13.26 -13.24
N HIS A 79 -1.36 14.12 -12.40
CA HIS A 79 -2.72 14.62 -12.59
C HIS A 79 -2.81 15.56 -13.81
N PRO A 80 -3.96 15.59 -14.51
CA PRO A 80 -4.22 16.58 -15.55
C PRO A 80 -4.44 17.98 -14.95
N ARG A 81 -3.93 19.01 -15.62
CA ARG A 81 -4.16 20.42 -15.23
C ARG A 81 -5.53 20.89 -15.72
N VAL A 82 -6.35 21.43 -14.81
CA VAL A 82 -7.50 22.27 -15.17
C VAL A 82 -6.97 23.64 -15.58
N GLY A 83 -7.30 24.08 -16.80
CA GLY A 83 -6.91 25.40 -17.31
C GLY A 83 -7.75 26.51 -16.68
N ARG A 84 -7.10 27.59 -16.23
CA ARG A 84 -7.80 28.84 -15.91
C ARG A 84 -8.13 29.56 -17.21
N SER A 85 -9.40 29.91 -17.43
CA SER A 85 -9.78 31.05 -18.27
C SER A 85 -10.47 32.09 -17.39
N CYS A 86 -10.31 33.37 -17.73
CA CYS A 86 -10.72 34.48 -16.89
C CYS A 86 -11.80 35.31 -17.59
N GLY A 87 -12.91 35.57 -16.89
CA GLY A 87 -13.76 36.74 -17.07
C GLY A 87 -14.66 36.81 -18.32
N LYS A 88 -15.98 36.76 -18.09
CA LYS A 88 -16.93 37.80 -18.54
C LYS A 88 -18.24 37.70 -17.74
N ARG A 89 -18.79 38.85 -17.33
CA ARG A 89 -20.07 39.01 -16.63
C ARG A 89 -21.09 39.62 -17.61
N VAL A 90 -22.25 38.97 -17.79
CA VAL A 90 -23.53 39.55 -18.30
C VAL A 90 -24.69 38.65 -17.79
N PRO A 91 -25.97 39.08 -17.79
CA PRO A 91 -26.80 38.97 -16.59
C PRO A 91 -27.97 37.97 -16.69
N LEU A 92 -28.68 37.76 -15.57
CA LEU A 92 -30.01 37.13 -15.57
C LEU A 92 -31.02 38.03 -16.30
N ASN A 93 -31.83 37.47 -17.21
CA ASN A 93 -33.28 37.39 -16.97
C ASN A 93 -34.03 36.46 -17.96
N GLN A 94 -35.27 36.12 -17.56
CA GLN A 94 -36.41 35.62 -18.36
C GLN A 94 -36.37 34.19 -18.93
N GLY A 95 -37.31 33.37 -18.43
CA GLY A 95 -37.41 31.94 -18.70
C GLY A 95 -38.31 31.52 -19.86
N ILE A 96 -38.36 30.20 -20.02
CA ILE A 96 -39.25 29.44 -20.91
C ILE A 96 -39.76 28.21 -20.11
N SER A 97 -41.00 27.79 -20.39
CA SER A 97 -41.75 26.74 -19.67
C SER A 97 -41.11 25.33 -19.75
N PRO A 98 -41.21 24.49 -18.70
CA PRO A 98 -40.86 23.08 -18.76
C PRO A 98 -42.07 22.19 -19.10
N GLU A 99 -42.00 21.47 -20.21
CA GLU A 99 -42.90 20.35 -20.48
C GLU A 99 -42.12 19.02 -20.63
N GLN A 100 -42.68 17.97 -20.04
CA GLN A 100 -42.46 16.54 -20.35
C GLN A 100 -41.08 15.92 -20.01
N ALA A 101 -40.95 15.50 -18.75
CA ALA A 101 -40.20 14.28 -18.38
C ALA A 101 -40.93 13.57 -17.22
N PRO A 102 -41.20 12.25 -17.29
CA PRO A 102 -42.04 11.56 -16.31
C PRO A 102 -41.30 11.26 -15.00
N TRP A 103 -41.87 11.72 -13.89
CA TRP A 103 -41.43 11.35 -12.54
C TRP A 103 -42.06 10.02 -12.12
N VAL A 104 -41.23 9.03 -11.77
CA VAL A 104 -41.71 7.85 -11.06
C VAL A 104 -41.80 8.20 -9.58
N VAL A 105 -43.03 8.40 -9.10
CA VAL A 105 -43.34 8.49 -7.68
C VAL A 105 -43.28 7.09 -7.08
N ILE A 106 -42.50 6.92 -6.00
CA ILE A 106 -42.65 5.77 -5.10
C ILE A 106 -43.19 6.30 -3.77
N ASP A 107 -44.36 5.80 -3.43
CA ASP A 107 -45.17 6.23 -2.30
C ASP A 107 -44.50 5.90 -0.95
N LYS A 108 -44.73 6.77 0.05
CA LYS A 108 -44.39 6.55 1.46
C LYS A 108 -45.68 6.53 2.27
N THR A 109 -46.15 5.34 2.66
CA THR A 109 -46.73 5.13 4.00
C THR A 109 -47.00 3.64 4.26
N GLN A 110 -46.42 3.11 5.34
CA GLN A 110 -47.21 2.63 6.48
C GLN A 110 -46.31 2.41 7.69
N GLN A 111 -46.76 2.91 8.84
CA GLN A 111 -46.18 2.58 10.15
C GLN A 111 -46.81 1.27 10.65
N LEU A 112 -46.06 0.50 11.43
CA LEU A 112 -46.67 -0.36 12.44
C LEU A 112 -45.80 -0.35 13.70
N VAL A 113 -46.34 0.31 14.72
CA VAL A 113 -45.79 0.33 16.08
C VAL A 113 -46.54 -0.72 16.89
N SER A 114 -45.82 -1.61 17.57
CA SER A 114 -46.33 -2.25 18.78
C SER A 114 -45.30 -2.17 19.89
N GLN A 115 -45.63 -1.36 20.91
CA GLN A 115 -45.00 -1.46 22.22
C GLN A 115 -45.92 -2.26 23.13
N THR A 116 -45.37 -3.17 23.91
CA THR A 116 -46.06 -3.69 25.09
C THR A 116 -45.16 -3.50 26.31
N LYS A 117 -45.53 -2.56 27.17
CA LYS A 117 -44.94 -2.38 28.50
C LYS A 117 -45.37 -3.54 29.39
N HIS A 118 -44.54 -3.95 30.35
CA HIS A 118 -44.98 -4.42 31.68
C HIS A 118 -43.92 -4.00 32.72
N ASN A 119 -44.36 -3.81 33.97
CA ASN A 119 -43.70 -2.95 34.94
C ASN A 119 -42.66 -3.63 35.87
N HIS A 120 -41.81 -2.78 36.44
CA HIS A 120 -40.91 -2.97 37.58
C HIS A 120 -41.39 -3.89 38.73
N THR A 121 -40.42 -4.52 39.39
CA THR A 121 -40.22 -4.37 40.86
C THR A 121 -38.71 -4.32 41.18
N MET A 122 -38.30 -3.53 42.17
CA MET A 122 -36.90 -3.39 42.64
C MET A 122 -36.46 -4.55 43.56
N MET A 123 -35.14 -4.75 43.71
CA MET A 123 -34.48 -4.90 45.03
C MET A 123 -32.98 -4.53 44.94
N ARG A 124 -32.36 -4.18 46.08
CA ARG A 124 -31.11 -3.38 46.16
C ARG A 124 -29.82 -4.21 46.32
N ARG A 125 -28.67 -3.59 45.98
CA ARG A 125 -27.29 -4.02 46.34
C ARG A 125 -27.05 -4.00 47.86
N ILE A 126 -26.23 -4.95 48.37
CA ILE A 126 -25.18 -4.73 49.41
C ILE A 126 -23.97 -5.61 49.04
N ALA A 127 -22.75 -5.25 49.49
CA ALA A 127 -21.49 -5.87 49.08
C ALA A 127 -20.64 -6.46 50.23
N THR A 128 -19.61 -7.22 49.85
CA THR A 128 -18.37 -7.57 50.61
C THR A 128 -18.44 -8.38 51.91
N LYS A 129 -17.74 -9.53 51.93
CA LYS A 129 -16.58 -9.81 52.81
C LYS A 129 -15.90 -11.15 52.46
N ALA A 130 -14.57 -11.23 52.62
CA ALA A 130 -13.77 -12.47 52.65
C ALA A 130 -13.34 -12.78 54.10
N PRO A 131 -12.90 -14.02 54.44
CA PRO A 131 -11.44 -14.19 54.64
C PRO A 131 -10.82 -15.61 54.43
N ARG A 132 -9.49 -15.62 54.18
CA ARG A 132 -8.37 -16.52 54.62
C ARG A 132 -8.49 -18.08 54.66
N ARG A 133 -7.55 -18.72 53.92
CA ARG A 133 -6.51 -19.76 54.30
C ARG A 133 -6.63 -20.44 55.70
N VAL A 134 -6.26 -21.71 55.95
CA VAL A 134 -5.34 -22.76 55.36
C VAL A 134 -5.85 -24.20 55.76
N PRO A 135 -5.22 -25.40 55.55
CA PRO A 135 -3.82 -25.79 55.24
C PRO A 135 -3.65 -26.91 54.14
N LEU A 136 -2.94 -28.02 54.45
CA LEU A 136 -2.55 -29.20 53.63
C LEU A 136 -2.45 -30.46 54.52
N LEU A 137 -2.60 -31.67 53.96
CA LEU A 137 -2.14 -32.93 54.56
C LEU A 137 -1.44 -33.83 53.51
N LYS A 138 -0.42 -34.58 53.96
CA LYS A 138 0.29 -35.64 53.21
C LYS A 138 -0.22 -37.02 53.64
N PRO A 139 0.12 -38.09 52.89
CA PRO A 139 0.76 -39.22 53.58
C PRO A 139 2.02 -39.80 52.91
N ARG A 140 2.80 -40.47 53.77
CA ARG A 140 3.90 -41.46 53.57
C ARG A 140 3.33 -42.82 53.08
N THR A 141 4.01 -43.88 52.64
CA THR A 141 5.41 -44.23 52.26
C THR A 141 5.42 -45.66 51.64
N THR A 142 6.25 -45.91 50.61
CA THR A 142 7.13 -47.09 50.30
C THR A 142 6.84 -48.53 50.81
N PRO A 143 7.49 -49.60 50.28
CA PRO A 143 7.96 -49.95 48.91
C PRO A 143 7.58 -51.41 48.52
N ILE A 144 8.14 -52.01 47.45
CA ILE A 144 8.58 -53.44 47.36
C ILE A 144 9.34 -53.73 46.03
N SER A 145 10.14 -54.80 46.03
CA SER A 145 11.25 -55.17 45.13
C SER A 145 10.97 -55.45 43.65
N ALA A 146 12.05 -55.36 42.86
CA ALA A 146 12.21 -55.97 41.53
C ALA A 146 12.63 -57.47 41.62
N PRO A 147 12.64 -58.17 40.48
CA PRO A 147 13.82 -58.97 40.14
C PRO A 147 14.35 -58.69 38.71
N SER A 148 15.63 -58.98 38.50
CA SER A 148 16.32 -58.86 37.21
C SER A 148 16.34 -60.19 36.45
N LEU A 149 16.35 -60.11 35.12
CA LEU A 149 16.83 -61.19 34.25
C LEU A 149 17.39 -60.58 32.97
N ALA A 150 18.61 -61.00 32.60
CA ALA A 150 19.35 -60.46 31.48
C ALA A 150 19.12 -61.28 30.21
N ALA A 151 19.02 -60.61 29.05
CA ALA A 151 19.12 -61.23 27.74
C ALA A 151 19.90 -60.31 26.78
N ARG A 152 21.07 -60.77 26.31
CA ARG A 152 21.73 -60.23 25.13
C ARG A 152 21.12 -60.86 23.89
N CYS A 153 20.63 -60.06 22.95
CA CYS A 153 20.44 -60.49 21.55
C CYS A 153 20.80 -59.34 20.59
N LEU A 154 21.27 -59.72 19.41
CA LEU A 154 21.74 -58.82 18.37
C LEU A 154 20.59 -58.25 17.51
N SER A 155 20.95 -57.20 16.77
CA SER A 155 20.54 -56.91 15.38
C SER A 155 19.59 -55.74 15.11
N THR A 156 19.85 -55.13 13.95
CA THR A 156 19.02 -54.17 13.19
C THR A 156 18.67 -52.86 13.88
N THR A 157 19.28 -51.77 13.40
CA THR A 157 18.74 -50.41 13.55
C THR A 157 17.36 -50.33 12.91
N PRO A 158 16.27 -50.10 13.67
CA PRO A 158 14.99 -49.76 13.06
C PRO A 158 15.12 -48.37 12.43
N LYS A 159 14.66 -48.23 11.18
CA LYS A 159 14.47 -46.90 10.57
C LYS A 159 13.62 -46.07 11.54
N MET A 160 14.03 -44.84 11.84
CA MET A 160 13.20 -43.91 12.60
C MET A 160 11.81 -43.89 11.98
N ALA A 161 10.82 -44.29 12.76
CA ALA A 161 9.43 -44.24 12.33
C ALA A 161 9.11 -42.78 11.99
N LYS A 162 8.59 -42.53 10.79
CA LYS A 162 7.99 -41.23 10.50
C LYS A 162 6.91 -40.99 11.54
N THR A 163 7.07 -39.95 12.34
CA THR A 163 5.98 -39.39 13.15
C THR A 163 4.76 -39.27 12.25
N PRO A 164 3.58 -39.78 12.64
CA PRO A 164 2.44 -39.88 11.73
C PRO A 164 2.07 -38.49 11.21
N ALA A 165 2.23 -38.30 9.90
CA ALA A 165 1.81 -37.07 9.24
C ALA A 165 0.30 -36.90 9.46
N ASN A 166 -0.09 -35.81 10.10
CA ASN A 166 -1.48 -35.50 10.34
C ASN A 166 -2.19 -35.30 8.99
N PRO A 167 -3.22 -36.09 8.63
CA PRO A 167 -3.80 -36.08 7.29
C PRO A 167 -4.67 -34.84 6.98
N PHE A 168 -4.61 -33.78 7.80
CA PHE A 168 -5.50 -32.62 7.72
C PHE A 168 -4.83 -31.25 7.57
N SER A 169 -3.50 -31.14 7.48
CA SER A 169 -2.87 -29.90 6.99
C SER A 169 -1.47 -30.13 6.41
N ASP A 170 -1.28 -29.66 5.18
CA ASP A 170 0.04 -29.53 4.52
C ASP A 170 0.84 -28.32 5.05
N VAL A 171 0.31 -27.56 6.01
CA VAL A 171 0.96 -26.39 6.62
C VAL A 171 1.67 -26.84 7.93
N PRO A 172 3.02 -26.79 8.02
CA PRO A 172 3.76 -27.26 9.20
C PRO A 172 3.33 -26.60 10.52
N ALA A 173 2.89 -25.34 10.47
CA ALA A 173 2.41 -24.60 11.63
C ALA A 173 1.13 -25.20 12.26
N ASP A 174 0.21 -25.74 11.44
CA ASP A 174 -1.03 -26.35 11.95
C ASP A 174 -0.73 -27.68 12.65
N ALA A 175 0.20 -28.45 12.08
CA ALA A 175 0.69 -29.68 12.70
C ALA A 175 1.32 -29.40 14.08
N PHE A 176 2.11 -28.34 14.19
CA PHE A 176 2.65 -27.89 15.49
C PHE A 176 1.56 -27.53 16.50
N GLN A 177 0.48 -26.83 16.08
CA GLN A 177 -0.60 -26.47 17.00
C GLN A 177 -1.30 -27.68 17.63
N LEU A 178 -1.36 -28.79 16.90
CA LEU A 178 -2.05 -30.02 17.31
C LEU A 178 -1.17 -30.98 18.15
N LEU A 179 0.09 -30.61 18.42
CA LEU A 179 0.93 -31.29 19.40
C LEU A 179 0.43 -31.01 20.83
N SER A 180 0.64 -31.98 21.73
CA SER A 180 0.51 -31.76 23.18
C SER A 180 1.53 -30.73 23.67
N GLU A 181 1.25 -30.07 24.79
CA GLU A 181 2.14 -29.05 25.36
C GLU A 181 3.57 -29.58 25.59
N ALA A 182 3.70 -30.79 26.12
CA ALA A 182 4.99 -31.46 26.32
C ALA A 182 5.75 -31.71 25.02
N ASN A 183 5.05 -31.96 23.90
CA ASN A 183 5.65 -32.21 22.59
C ASN A 183 5.93 -30.92 21.80
N LYS A 184 5.47 -29.75 22.26
CA LYS A 184 5.78 -28.44 21.64
C LYS A 184 7.16 -27.92 22.06
N VAL A 185 7.61 -28.24 23.27
CA VAL A 185 8.85 -27.70 23.86
C VAL A 185 10.08 -28.37 23.25
N GLY A 186 11.09 -27.58 22.87
CA GLY A 186 12.35 -28.07 22.31
C GLY A 186 12.26 -28.34 20.81
N GLU A 187 12.62 -29.56 20.39
CA GLU A 187 12.86 -29.92 18.97
C GLU A 187 11.73 -29.50 18.01
N ALA A 188 10.46 -29.55 18.44
CA ALA A 188 9.33 -29.17 17.60
C ALA A 188 9.20 -27.65 17.39
N GLU A 189 9.54 -26.85 18.40
CA GLU A 189 9.56 -25.38 18.31
C GLU A 189 10.74 -24.91 17.45
N ASP A 190 11.93 -25.49 17.68
CA ASP A 190 13.12 -25.23 16.89
C ASP A 190 12.92 -25.60 15.41
N ALA A 191 12.34 -26.79 15.13
CA ALA A 191 12.04 -27.23 13.77
C ALA A 191 11.05 -26.30 13.04
N LEU A 192 10.01 -25.81 13.72
CA LEU A 192 9.05 -24.86 13.16
C LEU A 192 9.71 -23.49 12.90
N TYR A 193 10.56 -23.02 13.81
CA TYR A 193 11.29 -21.77 13.66
C TYR A 193 12.27 -21.82 12.47
N GLU A 194 13.04 -22.90 12.36
CA GLU A 194 13.94 -23.13 11.24
C GLU A 194 13.22 -23.30 9.89
N SER A 195 12.08 -24.00 9.84
CA SER A 195 11.32 -24.16 8.60
C SER A 195 10.83 -22.81 8.10
N GLN A 196 10.24 -22.00 8.99
CA GLN A 196 9.73 -20.68 8.64
C GLN A 196 10.83 -19.72 8.14
N ILE A 197 12.06 -19.79 8.69
CA ILE A 197 13.19 -19.01 8.16
C ILE A 197 13.49 -19.41 6.71
N LYS A 198 13.63 -20.72 6.46
CA LYS A 198 13.93 -21.27 5.11
C LYS A 198 12.82 -20.91 4.10
N GLU A 199 11.55 -20.96 4.53
CA GLU A 199 10.38 -20.54 3.75
C GLU A 199 10.40 -19.04 3.42
N VAL A 200 10.68 -18.17 4.41
CA VAL A 200 10.75 -16.71 4.21
C VAL A 200 11.88 -16.32 3.26
N GLU A 201 13.06 -16.92 3.41
CA GLU A 201 14.17 -16.67 2.49
C GLU A 201 13.86 -17.15 1.06
N ALA A 202 13.23 -18.31 0.90
CA ALA A 202 12.81 -18.80 -0.41
C ALA A 202 11.77 -17.87 -1.06
N TRP A 203 10.78 -17.42 -0.28
CA TRP A 203 9.78 -16.45 -0.71
C TRP A 203 10.39 -15.11 -1.14
N TRP A 204 11.34 -14.58 -0.37
CA TRP A 204 12.04 -13.33 -0.68
C TRP A 204 12.99 -13.43 -1.88
N ARG A 205 13.47 -14.63 -2.22
CA ARG A 205 14.25 -14.89 -3.46
C ARG A 205 13.38 -14.94 -4.73
N SER A 206 12.05 -14.91 -4.62
CA SER A 206 11.16 -14.94 -5.79
C SER A 206 11.24 -13.64 -6.64
N PRO A 207 10.97 -13.70 -7.96
CA PRO A 207 11.02 -12.52 -8.85
C PRO A 207 10.11 -11.35 -8.42
N ARG A 208 9.09 -11.62 -7.60
CA ARG A 208 8.22 -10.61 -6.98
C ARG A 208 8.99 -9.57 -6.16
N TYR A 209 10.14 -9.94 -5.59
CA TYR A 209 10.94 -9.10 -4.68
C TYR A 209 12.27 -8.64 -5.29
N GLU A 210 12.45 -8.78 -6.61
CA GLU A 210 13.60 -8.23 -7.31
C GLU A 210 13.79 -6.72 -7.00
N GLY A 211 15.00 -6.35 -6.58
CA GLY A 211 15.33 -4.97 -6.18
C GLY A 211 14.79 -4.49 -4.83
N ILE A 212 13.95 -5.27 -4.14
CA ILE A 212 13.38 -4.89 -2.82
C ILE A 212 14.44 -5.06 -1.73
N LYS A 213 14.82 -3.96 -1.09
CA LYS A 213 15.74 -3.94 0.06
C LYS A 213 14.96 -4.04 1.37
N ARG A 214 15.48 -4.82 2.32
CA ARG A 214 14.96 -4.96 3.69
C ARG A 214 16.08 -4.64 4.69
N PRO A 215 15.87 -3.74 5.67
CA PRO A 215 16.84 -3.45 6.73
C PRO A 215 16.73 -4.43 7.92
N TYR A 216 16.23 -5.64 7.69
CA TYR A 216 16.00 -6.70 8.67
C TYR A 216 16.09 -8.07 8.00
N SER A 217 16.35 -9.10 8.81
CA SER A 217 16.52 -10.50 8.39
C SER A 217 15.19 -11.27 8.35
N ALA A 218 15.24 -12.49 7.81
CA ALA A 218 14.13 -13.45 7.91
C ALA A 218 13.86 -13.85 9.38
N ALA A 219 14.91 -13.98 10.20
CA ALA A 219 14.79 -14.30 11.62
C ALA A 219 14.06 -13.18 12.43
N ASP A 220 14.33 -11.91 12.11
CA ASP A 220 13.62 -10.77 12.73
C ASP A 220 12.11 -10.83 12.46
N VAL A 221 11.72 -11.31 11.28
CA VAL A 221 10.33 -11.50 10.88
C VAL A 221 9.72 -12.73 11.56
N VAL A 222 10.36 -13.91 11.42
CA VAL A 222 9.85 -15.19 11.97
C VAL A 222 9.67 -15.12 13.49
N SER A 223 10.63 -14.53 14.20
CA SER A 223 10.56 -14.29 15.66
C SER A 223 9.44 -13.34 16.11
N LYS A 224 8.63 -12.81 15.19
CA LYS A 224 7.45 -11.96 15.45
C LYS A 224 6.16 -12.50 14.81
N ARG A 225 6.20 -13.63 14.09
CA ARG A 225 5.02 -14.27 13.49
C ARG A 225 4.13 -14.99 14.50
N GLY A 226 4.75 -15.60 15.50
CA GLY A 226 4.07 -16.59 16.35
C GLY A 226 3.85 -17.92 15.63
N THR A 227 3.28 -18.89 16.34
CA THR A 227 3.20 -20.28 15.89
C THR A 227 1.93 -20.62 15.10
N GLN A 228 0.97 -19.70 15.00
CA GLN A 228 -0.25 -19.86 14.19
C GLN A 228 -0.17 -18.97 12.94
N GLN A 229 0.04 -19.58 11.77
CA GLN A 229 0.04 -18.85 10.50
C GLN A 229 -1.40 -18.58 10.02
N GLN A 230 -1.59 -17.48 9.30
CA GLN A 230 -2.90 -17.07 8.77
C GLN A 230 -2.78 -16.79 7.27
N THR A 231 -3.75 -17.24 6.48
CA THR A 231 -3.82 -16.92 5.05
C THR A 231 -4.76 -15.74 4.81
N TYR A 232 -4.25 -14.67 4.21
CA TYR A 232 -5.02 -13.46 3.92
C TYR A 232 -5.33 -13.34 2.42
N THR A 233 -6.59 -13.08 2.08
CA THR A 233 -7.07 -12.91 0.69
C THR A 233 -6.42 -11.71 -0.01
N SER A 234 -6.04 -10.68 0.75
CA SER A 234 -5.20 -9.55 0.32
C SER A 234 -3.93 -9.99 -0.40
N SER A 235 -3.26 -11.07 0.04
CA SER A 235 -2.03 -11.56 -0.57
C SER A 235 -2.26 -12.09 -2.01
N LEU A 236 -3.42 -12.73 -2.25
CA LEU A 236 -3.82 -13.13 -3.61
C LEU A 236 -4.16 -11.90 -4.48
N MET A 237 -4.88 -10.92 -3.92
CA MET A 237 -5.22 -9.68 -4.65
C MET A 237 -3.98 -8.83 -4.93
N ALA A 238 -2.97 -8.84 -4.05
CA ALA A 238 -1.68 -8.20 -4.25
C ALA A 238 -0.89 -8.84 -5.40
N ARG A 239 -0.87 -10.17 -5.49
CA ARG A 239 -0.29 -10.89 -6.65
C ARG A 239 -1.02 -10.56 -7.95
N LYS A 240 -2.35 -10.53 -7.93
CA LYS A 240 -3.17 -10.10 -9.08
C LYS A 240 -2.82 -8.67 -9.53
N LEU A 241 -2.69 -7.74 -8.59
CA LEU A 241 -2.27 -6.36 -8.86
C LEU A 241 -0.84 -6.27 -9.42
N PHE A 242 0.10 -7.01 -8.86
CA PHE A 242 1.49 -7.01 -9.33
C PHE A 242 1.60 -7.51 -10.78
N ASN A 243 0.93 -8.63 -11.11
CA ASN A 243 0.88 -9.16 -12.47
C ASN A 243 0.27 -8.15 -13.44
N LEU A 244 -0.84 -7.52 -13.06
CA LEU A 244 -1.53 -6.51 -13.85
C LEU A 244 -0.67 -5.24 -14.10
N ILE A 245 0.10 -4.79 -13.09
CA ILE A 245 1.07 -3.70 -13.25
C ILE A 245 2.19 -4.10 -14.22
N LYS A 246 2.69 -5.34 -14.16
CA LYS A 246 3.73 -5.84 -15.07
C LYS A 246 3.21 -5.97 -16.50
N GLU A 247 1.98 -6.46 -16.69
CA GLU A 247 1.29 -6.57 -17.98
C GLU A 247 1.12 -5.18 -18.63
N ARG A 248 0.41 -4.26 -17.96
CA ARG A 248 0.15 -2.91 -18.49
C ARG A 248 1.45 -2.11 -18.67
N GLY A 249 2.43 -2.31 -17.78
CA GLY A 249 3.77 -1.73 -17.90
C GLY A 249 4.53 -2.20 -19.14
N ALA A 250 4.48 -3.49 -19.48
CA ALA A 250 5.07 -4.04 -20.70
C ALA A 250 4.37 -3.53 -21.98
N GLU A 251 3.07 -3.25 -21.91
CA GLU A 251 2.31 -2.62 -22.99
C GLU A 251 2.49 -1.08 -23.08
N GLY A 252 3.20 -0.46 -22.13
CA GLY A 252 3.30 1.00 -22.01
C GLY A 252 1.99 1.70 -21.64
N LYS A 253 1.01 0.96 -21.09
CA LYS A 253 -0.32 1.47 -20.72
C LYS A 253 -0.43 1.79 -19.22
N PRO A 254 -1.21 2.81 -18.83
CA PRO A 254 -1.53 3.07 -17.42
C PRO A 254 -2.61 2.11 -16.90
N LEU A 255 -2.69 1.99 -15.57
CA LEU A 255 -3.89 1.52 -14.89
C LEU A 255 -4.76 2.72 -14.48
N HIS A 256 -6.01 2.73 -14.94
CA HIS A 256 -6.97 3.78 -14.63
C HIS A 256 -8.06 3.27 -13.69
N THR A 257 -8.41 4.10 -12.71
CA THR A 257 -9.46 3.86 -11.72
C THR A 257 -9.94 5.21 -11.18
N MET A 258 -11.06 5.21 -10.46
CA MET A 258 -11.52 6.35 -9.66
C MET A 258 -11.80 5.89 -8.22
N GLY A 259 -11.94 6.82 -7.28
CA GLY A 259 -12.33 6.48 -5.91
C GLY A 259 -13.75 5.91 -5.86
N ALA A 260 -13.93 4.74 -5.23
CA ALA A 260 -15.25 4.16 -4.98
C ALA A 260 -15.68 4.39 -3.52
N ILE A 261 -16.83 5.03 -3.33
CA ILE A 261 -17.35 5.35 -1.98
C ILE A 261 -18.38 4.32 -1.47
N ASP A 262 -18.94 3.49 -2.34
CA ASP A 262 -19.95 2.50 -1.96
C ASP A 262 -19.94 1.24 -2.86
N PRO A 263 -20.60 0.15 -2.42
CA PRO A 263 -20.74 -1.06 -3.21
C PRO A 263 -21.43 -0.89 -4.57
N VAL A 264 -22.38 0.04 -4.73
CA VAL A 264 -23.08 0.25 -6.00
C VAL A 264 -22.08 0.78 -7.02
N GLN A 265 -21.36 1.85 -6.71
CA GLN A 265 -20.30 2.39 -7.57
C GLN A 265 -19.23 1.35 -7.90
N MET A 266 -18.76 0.60 -6.90
CA MET A 266 -17.79 -0.49 -7.12
C MET A 266 -18.31 -1.50 -8.14
N THR A 267 -19.59 -1.89 -8.07
CA THR A 267 -20.16 -2.88 -9.02
C THR A 267 -20.33 -2.33 -10.43
N GLN A 268 -20.54 -1.02 -10.59
CA GLN A 268 -20.59 -0.37 -11.91
C GLN A 268 -19.18 -0.08 -12.47
N GLN A 269 -18.17 0.07 -11.61
CA GLN A 269 -16.77 0.21 -12.03
C GLN A 269 -16.16 -1.14 -12.46
N ALA A 270 -16.53 -2.26 -11.83
CA ALA A 270 -15.90 -3.56 -12.06
C ALA A 270 -15.85 -4.04 -13.54
N PRO A 271 -16.87 -3.83 -14.40
CA PRO A 271 -16.79 -4.18 -15.82
C PRO A 271 -15.82 -3.32 -16.64
N HIS A 272 -15.43 -2.14 -16.14
CA HIS A 272 -14.72 -1.10 -16.89
C HIS A 272 -13.37 -0.69 -16.29
N GLN A 273 -13.08 -1.08 -15.05
CA GLN A 273 -11.86 -0.75 -14.33
C GLN A 273 -11.23 -2.03 -13.76
N GLU A 274 -9.90 -2.13 -13.87
CA GLU A 274 -9.14 -3.35 -13.54
C GLU A 274 -8.70 -3.40 -12.07
N VAL A 275 -8.74 -2.24 -11.39
CA VAL A 275 -8.42 -2.04 -9.97
C VAL A 275 -9.46 -1.11 -9.34
N LEU A 276 -9.56 -1.14 -8.02
CA LEU A 276 -10.46 -0.29 -7.24
C LEU A 276 -9.65 0.63 -6.33
N TYR A 277 -9.93 1.95 -6.34
CA TYR A 277 -9.27 2.89 -5.43
C TYR A 277 -10.18 3.31 -4.26
N ILE A 278 -9.60 3.42 -3.07
CA ILE A 278 -10.26 3.93 -1.87
C ILE A 278 -9.43 5.11 -1.35
N SER A 279 -10.06 6.28 -1.33
CA SER A 279 -9.42 7.56 -1.01
C SER A 279 -9.67 7.98 0.44
N GLY A 280 -8.61 8.42 1.13
CA GLY A 280 -8.71 9.01 2.48
C GLY A 280 -9.60 10.25 2.49
N TRP A 281 -9.39 11.15 1.51
CA TRP A 281 -10.23 12.33 1.28
C TRP A 281 -11.73 12.00 1.26
N ALA A 282 -12.13 10.99 0.48
CA ALA A 282 -13.54 10.61 0.36
C ALA A 282 -14.08 9.96 1.65
N CYS A 283 -13.25 9.17 2.34
CA CYS A 283 -13.61 8.63 3.65
C CYS A 283 -13.79 9.73 4.71
N SER A 284 -12.93 10.75 4.73
CA SER A 284 -12.99 11.94 5.61
C SER A 284 -14.35 12.63 5.55
N SER A 285 -14.93 12.74 4.35
CA SER A 285 -16.17 13.49 4.11
C SER A 285 -17.45 12.63 4.16
N LEU A 286 -17.37 11.30 4.27
CA LEU A 286 -18.52 10.42 4.04
C LEU A 286 -18.63 9.19 4.97
N LEU A 287 -17.52 8.66 5.50
CA LEU A 287 -17.45 7.26 5.97
C LEU A 287 -16.53 7.08 7.20
N THR A 288 -16.35 8.13 8.01
CA THR A 288 -15.53 8.05 9.23
C THR A 288 -16.16 7.11 10.25
N SER A 289 -15.34 6.41 11.04
CA SER A 289 -15.84 5.43 12.02
C SER A 289 -16.61 6.05 13.20
N THR A 290 -16.59 7.37 13.34
CA THR A 290 -17.33 8.16 14.34
C THR A 290 -18.55 8.87 13.76
N ASN A 291 -18.74 8.86 12.43
CA ASN A 291 -19.66 9.69 11.65
C ASN A 291 -19.39 11.21 11.69
N GLU A 292 -18.34 11.67 12.37
CA GLU A 292 -17.88 13.06 12.30
C GLU A 292 -17.09 13.25 11.01
N VAL A 293 -17.49 14.21 10.17
CA VAL A 293 -16.89 14.43 8.84
C VAL A 293 -15.95 15.63 8.85
N SER A 294 -14.81 15.50 8.19
CA SER A 294 -13.77 16.53 8.14
C SER A 294 -13.27 16.78 6.70
N PRO A 295 -12.68 17.95 6.43
CA PRO A 295 -11.76 18.12 5.32
C PRO A 295 -10.60 17.12 5.46
N ASP A 296 -9.92 16.84 4.34
CA ASP A 296 -8.88 15.83 4.25
C ASP A 296 -7.58 16.19 5.01
N PHE A 297 -7.62 16.00 6.33
CA PHE A 297 -6.54 16.21 7.29
C PHE A 297 -5.99 14.89 7.86
N GLY A 298 -6.64 13.75 7.60
CA GLY A 298 -6.23 12.45 8.17
C GLY A 298 -6.36 12.42 9.70
N ASP A 299 -7.35 13.14 10.24
CA ASP A 299 -7.67 13.29 11.66
C ASP A 299 -8.77 12.32 12.15
N TYR A 300 -9.48 11.67 11.22
CA TYR A 300 -10.37 10.56 11.51
C TYR A 300 -9.62 9.37 12.14
N PRO A 301 -10.30 8.51 12.93
CA PRO A 301 -9.67 7.32 13.48
C PRO A 301 -9.13 6.39 12.39
N TYR A 302 -7.90 5.89 12.58
CA TYR A 302 -7.12 5.17 11.56
C TYR A 302 -7.77 3.89 11.00
N ASN A 303 -8.79 3.33 11.66
CA ASN A 303 -9.56 2.20 11.13
C ASN A 303 -10.57 2.61 10.03
N THR A 304 -10.80 3.91 9.80
CA THR A 304 -11.74 4.45 8.81
C THR A 304 -11.51 3.90 7.40
N VAL A 305 -10.31 4.10 6.82
CA VAL A 305 -10.02 3.61 5.46
C VAL A 305 -9.95 2.06 5.41
N PRO A 306 -9.31 1.35 6.36
CA PRO A 306 -9.40 -0.11 6.43
C PRO A 306 -10.83 -0.65 6.52
N ASN A 307 -11.75 0.00 7.23
CA ASN A 307 -13.16 -0.44 7.30
C ASN A 307 -13.86 -0.32 5.95
N GLN A 308 -13.58 0.75 5.20
CA GLN A 308 -14.09 0.91 3.83
C GLN A 308 -13.49 -0.13 2.87
N VAL A 309 -12.19 -0.47 3.00
CA VAL A 309 -11.57 -1.61 2.30
C VAL A 309 -12.36 -2.90 2.57
N GLN A 310 -12.65 -3.20 3.85
CA GLN A 310 -13.39 -4.39 4.22
C GLN A 310 -14.81 -4.41 3.63
N ARG A 311 -15.50 -3.26 3.64
CA ARG A 311 -16.85 -3.10 3.10
C ARG A 311 -16.89 -3.38 1.60
N LEU A 312 -15.94 -2.83 0.82
CA LEU A 312 -15.89 -3.07 -0.61
C LEU A 312 -15.40 -4.49 -0.94
N ALA A 313 -14.41 -5.04 -0.24
CA ALA A 313 -13.95 -6.43 -0.42
C ALA A 313 -15.06 -7.45 -0.15
N LYS A 314 -15.84 -7.26 0.92
CA LYS A 314 -17.02 -8.11 1.22
C LYS A 314 -18.09 -8.01 0.13
N ALA A 315 -18.32 -6.82 -0.42
CA ALA A 315 -19.25 -6.63 -1.53
C ALA A 315 -18.76 -7.27 -2.84
N GLN A 316 -17.48 -7.15 -3.18
CA GLN A 316 -16.87 -7.84 -4.33
C GLN A 316 -17.07 -9.36 -4.22
N SER A 317 -16.75 -9.92 -3.05
CA SER A 317 -16.90 -11.35 -2.77
C SER A 317 -18.37 -11.82 -2.85
N MET A 318 -19.33 -11.00 -2.43
CA MET A 318 -20.76 -11.30 -2.58
C MET A 318 -21.20 -11.30 -4.04
N HIS A 319 -20.80 -10.29 -4.82
CA HIS A 319 -21.14 -10.19 -6.24
C HIS A 319 -20.50 -11.29 -7.09
N ASP A 320 -19.27 -11.70 -6.75
CA ASP A 320 -18.61 -12.86 -7.34
C ASP A 320 -19.41 -14.16 -7.09
N ARG A 321 -19.77 -14.46 -5.83
CA ARG A 321 -20.64 -15.62 -5.51
C ARG A 321 -21.97 -15.60 -6.24
N LYS A 322 -22.62 -14.42 -6.33
CA LYS A 322 -23.88 -14.23 -7.07
C LYS A 322 -23.70 -14.53 -8.56
N GLN A 323 -22.62 -14.04 -9.17
CA GLN A 323 -22.31 -14.31 -10.57
C GLN A 323 -21.98 -15.79 -10.79
N TRP A 324 -21.26 -16.43 -9.86
CA TRP A 324 -20.90 -17.84 -9.93
C TRP A 324 -22.14 -18.74 -9.96
N ASP A 325 -23.06 -18.56 -9.00
CA ASP A 325 -24.34 -19.28 -8.94
C ASP A 325 -25.16 -19.08 -10.22
N ALA A 326 -25.39 -17.83 -10.64
CA ALA A 326 -26.12 -17.50 -11.86
C ALA A 326 -25.50 -18.16 -13.10
N ARG A 327 -24.17 -18.17 -13.23
CA ARG A 327 -23.46 -18.80 -14.36
C ARG A 327 -23.42 -20.33 -14.26
N ARG A 328 -23.58 -20.95 -13.09
CA ARG A 328 -23.70 -22.41 -12.94
C ARG A 328 -25.06 -22.94 -13.40
N LYS A 329 -26.12 -22.13 -13.31
CA LYS A 329 -27.48 -22.45 -13.80
C LYS A 329 -27.61 -22.46 -15.32
N LEU A 330 -26.63 -21.89 -16.04
CA LEU A 330 -26.56 -21.91 -17.52
C LEU A 330 -25.85 -23.17 -18.05
N THR A 331 -26.24 -23.64 -19.24
CA THR A 331 -25.50 -24.69 -19.97
C THR A 331 -24.07 -24.20 -20.35
N PRO A 332 -23.12 -25.08 -20.70
CA PRO A 332 -21.79 -24.67 -21.13
C PRO A 332 -21.80 -23.69 -22.31
N GLU A 333 -22.69 -23.89 -23.28
CA GLU A 333 -22.82 -23.10 -24.52
C GLU A 333 -23.41 -21.71 -24.23
N GLN A 334 -24.43 -21.64 -23.36
CA GLN A 334 -25.00 -20.38 -22.87
C GLN A 334 -23.95 -19.60 -22.06
N ARG A 335 -23.22 -20.29 -21.19
CA ARG A 335 -22.19 -19.71 -20.32
C ARG A 335 -21.00 -19.14 -21.11
N ALA A 336 -20.64 -19.76 -22.23
CA ALA A 336 -19.59 -19.26 -23.13
C ALA A 336 -19.98 -17.92 -23.81
N LYS A 337 -21.28 -17.70 -24.06
CA LYS A 337 -21.82 -16.46 -24.65
C LYS A 337 -22.15 -15.39 -23.61
N ALA A 338 -22.49 -15.78 -22.39
CA ALA A 338 -22.83 -14.86 -21.31
C ALA A 338 -21.59 -14.07 -20.82
N PRO A 339 -21.70 -12.75 -20.58
CA PRO A 339 -20.59 -11.93 -20.11
C PRO A 339 -20.05 -12.39 -18.74
N TYR A 340 -18.77 -12.12 -18.50
CA TYR A 340 -18.09 -12.41 -17.23
C TYR A 340 -17.50 -11.11 -16.68
N THR A 341 -18.04 -10.63 -15.55
CA THR A 341 -17.46 -9.49 -14.82
C THR A 341 -16.53 -10.02 -13.74
N ASP A 342 -15.27 -9.62 -13.78
CA ASP A 342 -14.34 -9.86 -12.67
C ASP A 342 -14.65 -8.86 -11.54
N TYR A 343 -15.47 -9.26 -10.58
CA TYR A 343 -15.79 -8.40 -9.42
C TYR A 343 -14.62 -8.29 -8.43
N LEU A 344 -13.67 -9.23 -8.43
CA LEU A 344 -12.56 -9.30 -7.47
C LEU A 344 -11.40 -8.38 -7.89
N ARG A 345 -11.70 -7.10 -8.15
CA ARG A 345 -10.70 -6.10 -8.57
C ARG A 345 -9.77 -5.74 -7.40
N PRO A 346 -8.43 -5.81 -7.57
CA PRO A 346 -7.51 -5.48 -6.49
C PRO A 346 -7.72 -4.08 -5.93
N ILE A 347 -7.77 -3.96 -4.60
CA ILE A 347 -8.04 -2.70 -3.89
C ILE A 347 -6.72 -1.98 -3.58
N ILE A 348 -6.61 -0.73 -4.03
CA ILE A 348 -5.54 0.20 -3.66
C ILE A 348 -6.12 1.20 -2.65
N ALA A 349 -5.53 1.29 -1.46
CA ALA A 349 -6.04 2.09 -0.36
C ALA A 349 -5.09 3.23 0.05
N ASP A 350 -5.68 4.27 0.65
CA ASP A 350 -4.99 5.43 1.22
C ASP A 350 -4.59 5.16 2.68
N GLY A 351 -3.29 5.15 2.96
CA GLY A 351 -2.73 4.99 4.31
C GLY A 351 -2.40 6.31 5.00
N ASP A 352 -2.72 7.45 4.38
CA ASP A 352 -2.31 8.78 4.82
C ASP A 352 -0.80 8.83 5.15
N THR A 353 -0.45 9.50 6.24
CA THR A 353 0.91 9.57 6.81
C THR A 353 1.25 8.35 7.68
N GLY A 354 0.36 7.36 7.79
CA GLY A 354 0.51 6.20 8.68
C GLY A 354 -0.12 6.36 10.08
N HIS A 355 -0.87 7.44 10.32
CA HIS A 355 -1.67 7.68 11.53
C HIS A 355 -0.89 7.66 12.87
N GLY A 356 0.38 8.09 12.84
CA GLY A 356 1.20 8.26 14.03
C GLY A 356 2.64 7.79 13.82
N GLY A 357 3.29 7.36 14.90
CA GLY A 357 4.62 6.75 14.86
C GLY A 357 4.62 5.33 14.27
N LEU A 358 5.81 4.72 14.14
CA LEU A 358 5.99 3.44 13.44
C LEU A 358 5.10 2.30 13.97
N SER A 359 4.78 2.27 15.27
CA SER A 359 3.86 1.29 15.86
C SER A 359 2.40 1.45 15.42
N ALA A 360 1.97 2.67 15.07
CA ALA A 360 0.69 2.92 14.40
C ALA A 360 0.72 2.43 12.94
N VAL A 361 1.82 2.69 12.22
CA VAL A 361 2.02 2.20 10.84
C VAL A 361 1.95 0.68 10.76
N LEU A 362 2.58 -0.04 11.71
CA LEU A 362 2.47 -1.50 11.84
C LEU A 362 1.00 -1.93 12.00
N LYS A 363 0.27 -1.36 12.97
CA LYS A 363 -1.15 -1.72 13.21
C LYS A 363 -2.05 -1.39 12.01
N LEU A 364 -1.82 -0.25 11.35
CA LEU A 364 -2.58 0.18 10.18
C LEU A 364 -2.31 -0.72 8.96
N ALA A 365 -1.05 -1.06 8.70
CA ALA A 365 -0.66 -2.01 7.65
C ALA A 365 -1.29 -3.40 7.88
N LYS A 366 -1.35 -3.87 9.15
CA LYS A 366 -2.04 -5.10 9.54
C LYS A 366 -3.53 -5.04 9.21
N LEU A 367 -4.24 -3.99 9.64
CA LEU A 367 -5.67 -3.81 9.32
C LEU A 367 -5.94 -3.80 7.81
N PHE A 368 -5.08 -3.16 7.01
CA PHE A 368 -5.23 -3.15 5.55
C PHE A 368 -5.11 -4.54 4.93
N ALA A 369 -4.13 -5.34 5.37
CA ALA A 369 -3.96 -6.72 4.89
C ALA A 369 -5.09 -7.64 5.39
N GLU A 370 -5.56 -7.49 6.62
CA GLU A 370 -6.72 -8.22 7.16
C GLU A 370 -8.01 -7.91 6.40
N ASN A 371 -8.22 -6.65 6.02
CA ASN A 371 -9.46 -6.19 5.39
C ASN A 371 -9.50 -6.37 3.87
N GLY A 372 -8.41 -6.80 3.22
CA GLY A 372 -8.39 -7.17 1.80
C GLY A 372 -7.74 -6.16 0.84
N ALA A 373 -6.98 -5.17 1.34
CA ALA A 373 -6.22 -4.29 0.46
C ALA A 373 -5.14 -5.09 -0.30
N ALA A 374 -4.95 -4.81 -1.59
CA ALA A 374 -3.87 -5.34 -2.40
C ALA A 374 -2.63 -4.43 -2.34
N ALA A 375 -2.85 -3.11 -2.25
CA ALA A 375 -1.81 -2.11 -2.06
C ALA A 375 -2.27 -1.03 -1.08
N VAL A 376 -1.30 -0.38 -0.43
CA VAL A 376 -1.52 0.83 0.36
C VAL A 376 -0.48 1.87 -0.07
N HIS A 377 -0.93 3.11 -0.29
CA HIS A 377 -0.01 4.24 -0.43
C HIS A 377 0.15 5.00 0.88
N PHE A 378 1.37 5.44 1.17
CA PHE A 378 1.70 6.27 2.33
C PHE A 378 2.41 7.54 1.84
N GLU A 379 2.17 8.67 2.51
CA GLU A 379 2.77 9.97 2.14
C GLU A 379 3.82 10.48 3.14
N ASP A 380 4.70 11.37 2.66
CA ASP A 380 5.81 12.00 3.38
C ASP A 380 5.42 13.27 4.15
N GLN A 381 4.13 13.54 4.32
CA GLN A 381 3.66 14.63 5.19
C GLN A 381 3.81 14.29 6.69
N LEU A 382 3.81 15.31 7.53
CA LEU A 382 3.80 15.18 8.99
C LEU A 382 2.40 14.80 9.50
N HIS A 383 2.31 13.77 10.34
CA HIS A 383 1.04 13.43 11.00
C HIS A 383 0.60 14.57 11.94
N GLY A 384 -0.70 14.91 11.94
CA GLY A 384 -1.23 16.12 12.60
C GLY A 384 -0.97 17.44 11.84
N GLY A 385 -0.08 17.44 10.84
CA GLY A 385 0.12 18.53 9.87
C GLY A 385 -0.39 18.21 8.46
N LYS A 386 -0.98 17.03 8.26
CA LYS A 386 -1.40 16.50 6.96
C LYS A 386 -2.51 17.33 6.33
N LYS A 387 -2.43 17.50 5.01
CA LYS A 387 -3.46 18.15 4.19
C LYS A 387 -3.59 17.43 2.86
N CYS A 388 -4.75 17.56 2.22
CA CYS A 388 -4.92 17.20 0.80
C CYS A 388 -3.79 17.77 -0.06
N GLY A 389 -3.26 16.99 -1.00
CA GLY A 389 -2.12 17.38 -1.84
C GLY A 389 -2.30 18.68 -2.64
N HIS A 390 -3.53 19.12 -2.87
CA HIS A 390 -3.86 20.38 -3.55
C HIS A 390 -3.91 21.62 -2.64
N LEU A 391 -3.77 21.46 -1.31
CA LEU A 391 -3.81 22.54 -0.34
C LEU A 391 -2.41 23.08 -0.03
N ALA A 392 -2.35 24.36 0.34
CA ALA A 392 -1.12 25.01 0.80
C ALA A 392 -0.81 24.67 2.27
N GLY A 393 0.44 24.91 2.70
CA GLY A 393 0.88 24.69 4.08
C GLY A 393 1.13 23.22 4.44
N LYS A 394 1.49 22.39 3.45
CA LYS A 394 1.96 21.01 3.68
C LYS A 394 3.33 21.02 4.35
N VAL A 395 3.44 20.25 5.43
CA VAL A 395 4.68 20.00 6.19
C VAL A 395 5.15 18.60 5.86
N LEU A 396 6.37 18.46 5.35
CA LEU A 396 7.02 17.17 5.11
C LEU A 396 7.75 16.69 6.36
N VAL A 397 8.05 15.39 6.41
CA VAL A 397 9.02 14.81 7.34
C VAL A 397 10.36 14.53 6.66
N PRO A 398 11.46 14.38 7.41
CA PRO A 398 12.76 14.02 6.84
C PRO A 398 12.68 12.71 6.05
N VAL A 399 13.48 12.59 5.00
CA VAL A 399 13.47 11.42 4.10
C VAL A 399 13.59 10.09 4.86
N GLY A 400 14.45 10.04 5.88
CA GLY A 400 14.61 8.88 6.76
C GLY A 400 13.35 8.48 7.53
N GLU A 401 12.53 9.44 7.95
CA GLU A 401 11.27 9.14 8.66
C GLU A 401 10.26 8.47 7.71
N HIS A 402 10.09 9.01 6.49
CA HIS A 402 9.19 8.39 5.52
C HIS A 402 9.69 7.00 5.09
N ILE A 403 11.00 6.81 4.87
CA ILE A 403 11.61 5.49 4.64
C ILE A 403 11.28 4.51 5.78
N ASN A 404 11.33 4.95 7.03
CA ASN A 404 10.99 4.09 8.18
C ASN A 404 9.51 3.69 8.19
N ARG A 405 8.58 4.56 7.76
CA ARG A 405 7.16 4.19 7.57
C ARG A 405 7.00 3.10 6.51
N LEU A 406 7.65 3.24 5.35
CA LEU A 406 7.62 2.25 4.27
C LEU A 406 8.20 0.90 4.72
N ASN A 407 9.32 0.92 5.45
CA ASN A 407 9.95 -0.26 6.02
C ASN A 407 9.07 -0.95 7.06
N ALA A 408 8.38 -0.19 7.92
CA ALA A 408 7.43 -0.72 8.90
C ALA A 408 6.23 -1.40 8.22
N ALA A 409 5.63 -0.76 7.22
CA ALA A 409 4.53 -1.36 6.44
C ALA A 409 4.96 -2.67 5.76
N ARG A 410 6.15 -2.70 5.12
CA ARG A 410 6.71 -3.95 4.56
C ARG A 410 6.96 -5.01 5.64
N PHE A 411 7.54 -4.63 6.78
CA PHE A 411 7.86 -5.56 7.88
C PHE A 411 6.59 -6.23 8.40
N GLN A 412 5.52 -5.46 8.63
CA GLN A 412 4.24 -6.02 9.07
C GLN A 412 3.67 -7.05 8.08
N TRP A 413 3.78 -6.78 6.79
CA TRP A 413 3.30 -7.70 5.75
C TRP A 413 4.21 -8.92 5.57
N ASP A 414 5.52 -8.78 5.76
CA ASP A 414 6.43 -9.92 5.82
C ASP A 414 6.14 -10.81 7.05
N VAL A 415 5.82 -10.22 8.21
CA VAL A 415 5.33 -10.94 9.40
C VAL A 415 4.01 -11.65 9.10
N MET A 416 3.08 -11.03 8.37
CA MET A 416 1.81 -11.66 7.99
C MET A 416 1.89 -12.62 6.80
N GLY A 417 3.06 -12.78 6.16
CA GLY A 417 3.21 -13.60 4.94
C GLY A 417 2.43 -13.07 3.73
N THR A 418 2.20 -11.75 3.64
CA THR A 418 1.39 -11.14 2.56
C THR A 418 2.22 -10.37 1.54
N GLU A 419 1.83 -10.51 0.27
CA GLU A 419 2.54 -9.87 -0.86
C GLU A 419 2.09 -8.43 -1.16
N ASN A 420 1.34 -7.82 -0.24
CA ASN A 420 0.82 -6.44 -0.30
C ASN A 420 1.85 -5.45 -0.88
N LEU A 421 1.42 -4.57 -1.77
CA LEU A 421 2.28 -3.56 -2.40
C LEU A 421 2.33 -2.29 -1.54
N VAL A 422 3.53 -1.76 -1.31
CA VAL A 422 3.72 -0.42 -0.72
C VAL A 422 3.85 0.55 -1.90
N ILE A 423 3.12 1.66 -1.86
CA ILE A 423 3.29 2.78 -2.80
C ILE A 423 3.78 3.97 -1.98
N ALA A 424 4.93 4.55 -2.35
CA ALA A 424 5.45 5.76 -1.72
C ALA A 424 4.93 6.99 -2.47
N ARG A 425 4.19 7.86 -1.77
CA ARG A 425 3.75 9.17 -2.27
C ARG A 425 4.64 10.25 -1.67
N THR A 426 5.03 11.23 -2.49
CA THR A 426 5.71 12.45 -2.03
C THR A 426 4.90 13.69 -2.35
N ASP A 427 4.79 14.59 -1.38
CA ASP A 427 4.14 15.90 -1.49
C ASP A 427 5.16 17.05 -1.71
N SER A 428 6.44 16.71 -1.91
CA SER A 428 7.58 17.63 -2.08
C SER A 428 7.48 18.62 -3.24
N GLU A 429 6.60 18.41 -4.22
CA GLU A 429 6.37 19.36 -5.33
C GLU A 429 5.83 20.71 -4.83
N SER A 430 4.93 20.66 -3.84
CA SER A 430 4.22 21.82 -3.29
C SER A 430 4.34 21.96 -1.78
N GLY A 431 5.02 21.02 -1.11
CA GLY A 431 5.54 21.19 0.26
C GLY A 431 6.37 22.47 0.38
N LYS A 432 6.20 23.18 1.50
CA LYS A 432 6.93 24.42 1.82
C LYS A 432 7.60 24.39 3.19
N LEU A 433 7.33 23.35 3.97
CA LEU A 433 7.80 23.19 5.32
C LEU A 433 8.33 21.77 5.50
N ILE A 434 9.36 21.58 6.34
CA ILE A 434 9.84 20.28 6.82
C ILE A 434 9.97 20.30 8.34
N SER A 435 9.68 19.17 9.00
CA SER A 435 9.66 19.09 10.48
C SER A 435 11.04 19.08 11.15
N SER A 436 12.13 18.79 10.43
CA SER A 436 13.49 18.78 10.99
C SER A 436 14.56 18.82 9.90
N ALA A 437 15.75 19.36 10.23
CA ALA A 437 16.96 19.30 9.41
C ALA A 437 17.85 18.07 9.70
N ILE A 438 17.35 17.08 10.46
CA ILE A 438 18.18 15.96 10.93
C ILE A 438 18.75 15.07 9.81
N ASP A 439 18.14 15.08 8.62
CA ASP A 439 18.55 14.25 7.49
C ASP A 439 19.35 15.06 6.46
N VAL A 440 20.60 14.66 6.23
CA VAL A 440 21.53 15.33 5.30
C VAL A 440 21.04 15.38 3.86
N ARG A 441 20.09 14.50 3.47
CA ARG A 441 19.49 14.49 2.13
C ARG A 441 18.51 15.62 1.89
N ASP A 442 17.98 16.22 2.97
CA ASP A 442 17.05 17.34 2.90
C ASP A 442 17.78 18.70 2.88
N HIS A 443 19.08 18.74 3.24
CA HIS A 443 19.85 19.97 3.44
C HIS A 443 19.90 20.90 2.23
N GLU A 444 20.06 20.38 1.00
CA GLU A 444 20.11 21.20 -0.22
C GLU A 444 18.77 21.92 -0.54
N PHE A 445 17.67 21.47 0.08
CA PHE A 445 16.32 22.02 -0.13
C PHE A 445 15.88 22.98 0.98
N ILE A 446 16.58 23.03 2.12
CA ILE A 446 16.22 23.88 3.27
C ILE A 446 16.64 25.33 3.00
N LEU A 447 15.70 26.26 3.17
CA LEU A 447 15.93 27.70 3.03
C LEU A 447 16.37 28.28 4.38
N GLY A 448 17.63 28.72 4.45
CA GLY A 448 18.16 29.52 5.55
C GLY A 448 17.98 31.02 5.34
N VAL A 449 18.01 31.78 6.43
CA VAL A 449 18.20 33.25 6.41
C VAL A 449 19.70 33.52 6.43
N ALA A 450 20.20 34.29 5.46
CA ALA A 450 21.63 34.57 5.29
C ALA A 450 22.06 35.95 5.82
N ASP A 451 21.10 36.79 6.20
CA ASP A 451 21.35 38.12 6.75
C ASP A 451 21.42 38.05 8.29
N PRO A 452 22.60 38.29 8.90
CA PRO A 452 22.79 38.20 10.35
C PRO A 452 22.15 39.36 11.12
N SER A 453 21.63 40.40 10.44
CA SER A 453 20.90 41.51 11.08
C SER A 453 19.42 41.19 11.34
N ILE A 454 18.90 40.10 10.75
CA ILE A 454 17.51 39.67 10.93
C ILE A 454 17.40 38.81 12.20
N GLU A 455 16.64 39.30 13.18
CA GLU A 455 16.32 38.56 14.41
C GLU A 455 15.61 37.22 14.10
N PRO A 456 15.78 36.18 14.95
CA PRO A 456 15.05 34.93 14.81
C PRO A 456 13.54 35.16 14.85
N LEU A 457 12.84 34.83 13.76
CA LEU A 457 11.39 35.05 13.61
C LEU A 457 10.55 34.53 14.79
N ALA A 458 10.97 33.43 15.43
CA ALA A 458 10.29 32.87 16.60
C ALA A 458 10.34 33.82 17.81
N GLU A 459 11.48 34.47 18.08
CA GLU A 459 11.68 35.41 19.17
C GLU A 459 10.92 36.71 18.90
N THR A 460 10.99 37.23 17.67
CA THR A 460 10.23 38.41 17.24
C THR A 460 8.72 38.19 17.38
N LEU A 461 8.20 37.03 16.97
CA LEU A 461 6.78 36.67 17.13
C LEU A 461 6.40 36.55 18.61
N GLN A 462 7.20 35.88 19.44
CA GLN A 462 6.94 35.75 20.87
C GLN A 462 6.90 37.12 21.57
N ALA A 463 7.81 38.03 21.22
CA ALA A 463 7.83 39.40 21.75
C ALA A 463 6.62 40.24 21.27
N MET A 464 6.12 39.99 20.06
CA MET A 464 4.89 40.62 19.56
C MET A 464 3.64 40.11 20.29
N GLU A 465 3.51 38.78 20.45
CA GLU A 465 2.39 38.14 21.16
C GLU A 465 2.34 38.58 22.63
N ALA A 466 3.49 38.65 23.32
CA ALA A 466 3.59 39.15 24.70
C ALA A 466 3.15 40.61 24.86
N ARG A 467 3.20 41.41 23.77
CA ARG A 467 2.68 42.79 23.72
C ARG A 467 1.23 42.87 23.26
N GLY A 468 0.50 41.76 23.24
CA GLY A 468 -0.91 41.66 22.83
C GLY A 468 -1.14 41.77 21.32
N ARG A 469 -0.09 41.83 20.48
CA ARG A 469 -0.24 41.82 19.03
C ARG A 469 -0.65 40.43 18.59
N HIS A 470 -1.89 40.34 18.11
CA HIS A 470 -2.45 39.18 17.44
C HIS A 470 -2.71 39.53 15.99
N ARG A 471 -2.93 38.51 15.15
CA ARG A 471 -3.25 38.69 13.73
C ARG A 471 -4.63 39.36 13.61
N GLN A 472 -4.65 40.66 13.28
CA GLN A 472 -5.87 41.32 12.81
C GLN A 472 -6.40 40.57 11.59
N ARG A 473 -7.72 40.33 11.57
CA ARG A 473 -8.41 39.65 10.47
C ARG A 473 -8.99 40.70 9.52
N ASP A 474 -8.13 41.25 8.67
CA ASP A 474 -8.50 42.03 7.49
C ASP A 474 -7.83 41.40 6.25
#